data_AF-A0A2V9NEV1-F1
#
_entry.id   AF-A0A2V9NEV1-F1
#
_cell.length_a   1.000
_cell.length_b   1.000
_cell.length_c   1.000
_cell.angle_alpha   90.00
_cell.angle_beta   90.00
_cell.angle_gamma   90.00
#
_symmetry.space_group_name_H-M   'P 1'
#
loop_
_entity.id
_entity.type
_entity.pdbx_description
1 polymer ?
#
loop_
_entity_poly.entity_id
_entity_poly.type
_entity_poly.pdbx_seq_one_letter_code
_entity_poly.pdbx_strand_id
1 'polypeptide(L)'
;MNRCCHQNITSIFSDLRRWRFYQLATVLSLFTAVLLLGTRAAKASTTEVIYSFGGDEDGEYADTDLAIDGVGNLYGSTVLGGDFGSGTVWQLAPSGNSWTHTVLYSFTSGADGSEPYKGVTLDAEGNLYGTAVAGGSGSCEGG
;
A
#
# COMPACT_ATOMS: atom_id res chain seq x y z
N MET A 1 78.73 -15.90 26.38
CA MET A 1 77.39 -15.65 25.80
C MET A 1 77.47 -15.94 24.31
N ASN A 2 76.62 -16.82 23.77
CA ASN A 2 76.23 -16.92 22.35
C ASN A 2 75.44 -18.23 22.16
N ARG A 3 74.11 -18.17 22.28
CA ARG A 3 73.20 -19.23 21.87
C ARG A 3 72.23 -18.68 20.82
N CYS A 4 72.64 -18.69 19.56
CA CYS A 4 71.74 -18.46 18.42
C CYS A 4 72.26 -19.28 17.24
N CYS A 5 71.73 -20.50 17.03
CA CYS A 5 71.54 -21.15 15.73
C CYS A 5 71.26 -22.65 15.91
N HIS A 6 70.09 -22.97 16.47
CA HIS A 6 69.49 -24.27 16.20
C HIS A 6 67.97 -24.12 16.26
N GLN A 7 67.44 -23.26 15.38
CA GLN A 7 66.01 -23.23 15.13
C GLN A 7 65.69 -24.38 14.18
N ASN A 8 64.94 -25.33 14.74
CA ASN A 8 64.64 -26.64 14.19
C ASN A 8 63.78 -26.48 12.93
N ILE A 9 64.26 -26.94 11.77
CA ILE A 9 63.55 -26.84 10.47
C ILE A 9 62.12 -27.40 10.54
N THR A 10 61.86 -28.36 11.44
CA THR A 10 60.54 -28.96 11.66
C THR A 10 59.52 -28.03 12.32
N SER A 11 59.94 -27.05 13.13
CA SER A 11 59.00 -26.08 13.75
C SER A 11 58.49 -25.06 12.73
N ILE A 12 59.37 -24.59 11.83
CA ILE A 12 59.03 -23.67 10.73
C ILE A 12 57.94 -24.25 9.81
N PHE A 13 58.01 -25.54 9.46
CA PHE A 13 56.98 -26.17 8.61
C PHE A 13 55.63 -26.36 9.32
N SER A 14 55.63 -26.53 10.63
CA SER A 14 54.40 -26.63 11.44
C SER A 14 53.71 -25.27 11.61
N ASP A 15 54.50 -24.20 11.75
CA ASP A 15 54.00 -22.83 11.82
C ASP A 15 53.48 -22.34 10.47
N LEU A 16 54.14 -22.65 9.36
CA LEU A 16 53.65 -22.31 8.02
C LEU A 16 52.34 -23.02 7.67
N ARG A 17 52.13 -24.27 8.11
CA ARG A 17 50.83 -24.94 7.97
C ARG A 17 49.77 -24.27 8.83
N ARG A 18 50.06 -23.96 10.10
CA ARG A 18 49.14 -23.23 10.99
C ARG A 18 48.76 -21.87 10.42
N TRP A 19 49.70 -21.08 9.93
CA TRP A 19 49.44 -19.78 9.30
C TRP A 19 48.54 -19.89 8.07
N ARG A 20 48.72 -20.90 7.23
CA ARG A 20 47.86 -21.15 6.07
C ARG A 20 46.44 -21.55 6.47
N PHE A 21 46.29 -22.36 7.53
CA PHE A 21 44.97 -22.71 8.06
C PHE A 21 44.27 -21.52 8.75
N TYR A 22 45.00 -20.67 9.47
CA TYR A 22 44.45 -19.47 10.10
C TYR A 22 44.04 -18.40 9.06
N GLN A 23 44.86 -18.17 8.03
CA GLN A 23 44.54 -17.26 6.93
C GLN A 23 43.32 -17.72 6.13
N LEU A 24 43.16 -19.03 5.90
CA LEU A 24 41.97 -19.58 5.25
C LEU A 24 40.73 -19.51 6.17
N ALA A 25 40.88 -19.77 7.47
CA ALA A 25 39.77 -19.72 8.43
C ALA A 25 39.25 -18.30 8.66
N THR A 26 40.12 -17.29 8.69
CA THR A 26 39.70 -15.87 8.82
C THR A 26 39.05 -15.35 7.56
N VAL A 27 39.57 -15.70 6.37
CA VAL A 27 38.94 -15.35 5.09
C VAL A 27 37.57 -16.00 4.97
N LEU A 28 37.41 -17.26 5.39
CA LEU A 28 36.12 -17.96 5.39
C LEU A 28 35.12 -17.34 6.38
N SER A 29 35.57 -16.93 7.57
CA SER A 29 34.75 -16.25 8.58
C SER A 29 34.31 -14.85 8.14
N LEU A 30 35.14 -14.13 7.38
CA LEU A 30 34.79 -12.83 6.81
C LEU A 30 33.84 -12.99 5.62
N PHE A 31 34.02 -14.03 4.79
CA PHE A 31 33.11 -14.33 3.69
C PHE A 31 31.70 -14.68 4.16
N THR A 32 31.57 -15.46 5.24
CA THR A 32 30.26 -15.78 5.85
C THR A 32 29.61 -14.57 6.52
N ALA A 33 30.40 -13.70 7.17
CA ALA A 33 29.89 -12.44 7.74
C ALA A 33 29.33 -11.50 6.65
N VAL A 34 29.97 -11.42 5.48
CA VAL A 34 29.50 -10.63 4.33
C VAL A 34 28.23 -11.23 3.70
N LEU A 35 28.11 -12.56 3.66
CA LEU A 35 26.87 -13.26 3.25
C LEU A 35 25.70 -13.04 4.23
N LEU A 36 25.98 -12.87 5.53
CA LEU A 36 24.97 -12.59 6.57
C LEU A 36 24.54 -11.12 6.62
N LEU A 37 25.29 -10.20 6.01
CA LEU A 37 24.86 -8.81 5.75
C LEU A 37 23.96 -8.71 4.50
N GLY A 38 23.28 -9.82 4.17
CA GLY A 38 22.46 -10.05 2.98
C GLY A 38 21.57 -8.86 2.62
N THR A 39 21.55 -8.60 1.31
CA THR A 39 20.86 -7.49 0.66
C THR A 39 19.39 -7.40 1.08
N ARG A 40 19.00 -6.25 1.60
CA ARG A 40 17.57 -5.90 1.65
C ARG A 40 17.13 -5.68 0.21
N ALA A 41 16.38 -6.63 -0.36
CA ALA A 41 15.65 -6.37 -1.59
C ALA A 41 14.61 -5.28 -1.28
N ALA A 42 14.79 -4.09 -1.84
CA ALA A 42 13.73 -3.09 -1.82
C ALA A 42 12.57 -3.66 -2.65
N LYS A 43 11.45 -3.97 -1.99
CA LYS A 43 10.21 -4.21 -2.74
C LYS A 43 9.82 -2.89 -3.38
N ALA A 44 9.69 -2.87 -4.70
CA ALA A 44 9.04 -1.77 -5.39
C ALA A 44 7.55 -1.77 -5.03
N SER A 45 6.99 -0.59 -4.82
CA SER A 45 5.54 -0.43 -4.73
C SER A 45 4.96 -0.68 -6.11
N THR A 46 4.06 -1.65 -6.24
CA THR A 46 3.30 -1.91 -7.45
C THR A 46 1.90 -1.33 -7.27
N THR A 47 1.42 -0.55 -8.22
CA THR A 47 0.03 -0.10 -8.25
C THR A 47 -0.80 -1.10 -9.05
N GLU A 48 -1.93 -1.50 -8.51
CA GLU A 48 -2.92 -2.33 -9.18
C GLU A 48 -4.21 -1.53 -9.37
N VAL A 49 -4.80 -1.63 -10.56
CA VAL A 49 -6.12 -1.07 -10.82
C VAL A 49 -7.16 -2.08 -10.35
N ILE A 50 -7.81 -1.77 -9.23
CA ILE A 50 -8.80 -2.67 -8.60
C ILE A 50 -10.23 -2.45 -9.13
N TYR A 51 -10.50 -1.24 -9.64
CA TYR A 51 -11.76 -0.87 -10.26
C TYR A 51 -11.53 0.29 -11.22
N SER A 52 -12.34 0.36 -12.28
CA SER A 52 -12.35 1.48 -13.22
C SER A 52 -13.81 1.83 -13.47
N PHE A 53 -14.16 3.06 -13.11
CA PHE A 53 -15.49 3.61 -13.37
C PHE A 53 -15.72 3.72 -14.88
N GLY A 54 -16.81 3.12 -15.35
CA GLY A 54 -17.22 3.16 -16.74
C GLY A 54 -17.89 4.48 -17.14
N GLY A 55 -18.44 5.20 -16.15
CA GLY A 55 -19.38 6.29 -16.38
C GLY A 55 -20.82 5.77 -16.33
N ASP A 56 -21.78 6.66 -16.61
CA ASP A 56 -23.21 6.31 -16.55
C ASP A 56 -23.61 5.78 -15.16
N GLU A 57 -24.19 4.58 -15.06
CA GLU A 57 -24.77 4.07 -13.81
C GLU A 57 -23.77 3.82 -12.69
N ASP A 58 -22.50 3.53 -13.00
CA ASP A 58 -21.49 3.22 -11.98
C ASP A 58 -20.72 4.45 -11.45
N GLY A 59 -20.90 5.60 -12.11
CA GLY A 59 -20.39 6.90 -11.66
C GLY A 59 -19.29 7.51 -12.54
N GLU A 60 -19.18 8.83 -12.52
CA GLU A 60 -18.17 9.62 -13.26
C GLU A 60 -17.50 10.65 -12.32
N TYR A 61 -16.21 10.92 -12.54
CA TYR A 61 -15.37 11.78 -11.68
C TYR A 61 -15.32 11.28 -10.23
N ALA A 62 -14.61 10.16 -10.03
CA ALA A 62 -14.37 9.55 -8.73
C ALA A 62 -13.12 10.12 -8.01
N ASP A 63 -12.78 11.40 -8.21
CA ASP A 63 -11.63 12.08 -7.60
C ASP A 63 -11.93 12.61 -6.18
N THR A 64 -12.74 11.87 -5.43
CA THR A 64 -13.21 12.23 -4.09
C THR A 64 -12.42 11.52 -3.00
N ASP A 65 -12.54 11.98 -1.75
CA ASP A 65 -11.88 11.34 -0.61
C ASP A 65 -12.44 9.92 -0.37
N LEU A 66 -11.55 8.97 -0.10
CA LEU A 66 -11.89 7.57 0.20
C LEU A 66 -12.00 7.32 1.70
N ALA A 67 -13.07 6.64 2.10
CA ALA A 67 -13.21 6.05 3.42
C ALA A 67 -12.96 4.54 3.39
N ILE A 68 -12.43 4.00 4.48
CA ILE A 68 -12.13 2.57 4.63
C ILE A 68 -12.69 2.10 5.97
N ASP A 69 -13.43 0.99 5.97
CA ASP A 69 -13.92 0.38 7.21
C ASP A 69 -12.93 -0.62 7.83
N GLY A 70 -13.27 -1.17 9.00
CA GLY A 70 -12.42 -2.09 9.74
C GLY A 70 -12.20 -3.46 9.07
N VAL A 71 -12.98 -3.80 8.03
CA VAL A 71 -12.81 -5.06 7.28
C VAL A 71 -12.18 -4.85 5.90
N GLY A 72 -11.93 -3.59 5.52
CA GLY A 72 -11.21 -3.22 4.29
C GLY A 72 -12.12 -2.89 3.10
N ASN A 73 -13.42 -2.68 3.30
CA ASN A 73 -14.25 -2.13 2.24
C ASN A 73 -13.86 -0.66 2.01
N LEU A 74 -13.78 -0.26 0.74
CA LEU A 74 -13.56 1.12 0.35
C LEU A 74 -14.91 1.76 0.04
N TYR A 75 -15.06 3.03 0.40
CA TYR A 75 -16.24 3.82 0.11
C TYR A 75 -15.82 5.18 -0.45
N GLY A 76 -16.63 5.70 -1.34
CA GLY A 76 -16.41 7.01 -1.92
C GLY A 76 -17.67 7.52 -2.60
N SER A 77 -17.52 8.64 -3.28
CA SER A 77 -18.56 9.17 -4.15
C SER A 77 -18.02 9.45 -5.55
N THR A 78 -18.92 9.53 -6.51
CA THR A 78 -18.65 10.09 -7.83
C THR A 78 -19.41 11.39 -7.97
N VAL A 79 -18.79 12.43 -8.54
CA VAL A 79 -19.43 13.75 -8.68
C VAL A 79 -20.59 13.68 -9.67
N LEU A 80 -20.45 12.90 -10.76
CA LEU A 80 -21.47 12.67 -11.78
C LEU A 80 -21.74 11.17 -11.96
N GLY A 81 -22.61 10.85 -12.92
CA GLY A 81 -23.10 9.48 -13.16
C GLY A 81 -24.22 9.08 -12.18
N GLY A 82 -24.46 7.78 -12.06
CA GLY A 82 -25.65 7.23 -11.43
C GLY A 82 -26.90 7.37 -12.30
N ASP A 83 -28.03 6.87 -11.81
CA ASP A 83 -29.30 6.79 -12.55
C ASP A 83 -29.82 8.13 -13.08
N PHE A 84 -29.41 9.24 -12.44
CA PHE A 84 -29.81 10.61 -12.80
C PHE A 84 -28.62 11.51 -13.19
N GLY A 85 -27.44 10.93 -13.41
CA GLY A 85 -26.23 11.68 -13.79
C GLY A 85 -25.74 12.68 -12.74
N SER A 86 -26.22 12.59 -11.49
CA SER A 86 -26.03 13.61 -10.44
C SER A 86 -25.06 13.17 -9.33
N GLY A 87 -24.36 12.06 -9.56
CA GLY A 87 -23.38 11.49 -8.64
C GLY A 87 -23.87 10.28 -7.89
N THR A 88 -22.93 9.50 -7.36
CA THR A 88 -23.21 8.27 -6.59
C THR A 88 -22.46 8.24 -5.27
N VAL A 89 -22.94 7.42 -4.33
CA VAL A 89 -22.14 6.86 -3.24
C VAL A 89 -21.95 5.39 -3.53
N TRP A 90 -20.72 4.89 -3.44
CA TRP A 90 -20.37 3.54 -3.85
C TRP A 90 -19.51 2.83 -2.80
N GLN A 91 -19.46 1.50 -2.92
CA GLN A 91 -18.61 0.60 -2.13
C GLN A 91 -17.80 -0.30 -3.06
N LEU A 92 -16.53 -0.55 -2.69
CA LEU A 92 -15.72 -1.64 -3.20
C LEU A 92 -15.39 -2.60 -2.06
N ALA A 93 -15.98 -3.79 -2.10
CA ALA A 93 -15.74 -4.83 -1.11
C ALA A 93 -14.71 -5.85 -1.61
N PRO A 94 -13.63 -6.13 -0.85
CA PRO A 94 -12.67 -7.15 -1.24
C PRO A 94 -13.25 -8.55 -1.04
N SER A 95 -13.05 -9.41 -2.03
CA SER A 95 -13.44 -10.83 -2.01
C SER A 95 -12.31 -11.68 -2.58
N GLY A 96 -11.43 -12.16 -1.68
CA GLY A 96 -10.21 -12.87 -2.07
C GLY A 96 -9.26 -11.98 -2.87
N ASN A 97 -9.03 -12.32 -4.14
CA ASN A 97 -8.18 -11.56 -5.07
C ASN A 97 -9.00 -10.66 -6.01
N SER A 98 -10.26 -10.37 -5.67
CA SER A 98 -11.17 -9.60 -6.52
C SER A 98 -11.92 -8.57 -5.68
N TRP A 99 -12.53 -7.60 -6.36
CA TRP A 99 -13.33 -6.54 -5.75
C TRP A 99 -14.74 -6.57 -6.32
N THR A 100 -15.73 -6.32 -5.47
CA THR A 100 -17.13 -6.16 -5.87
C THR A 100 -17.52 -4.70 -5.71
N HIS A 101 -17.85 -4.04 -6.82
CA HIS A 101 -18.40 -2.70 -6.83
C HIS A 101 -19.90 -2.74 -6.55
N THR A 102 -20.39 -1.78 -5.78
CA THR A 102 -21.82 -1.61 -5.51
C THR A 102 -22.12 -0.13 -5.38
N VAL A 103 -23.07 0.36 -6.18
CA VAL A 103 -23.66 1.68 -5.96
C VAL A 103 -24.62 1.57 -4.78
N LEU A 104 -24.31 2.29 -3.71
CA LEU A 104 -25.13 2.34 -2.49
C LEU A 104 -26.24 3.39 -2.61
N TYR A 105 -25.99 4.46 -3.37
CA TYR A 105 -26.92 5.55 -3.57
C TYR A 105 -26.66 6.28 -4.89
N SER A 106 -27.73 6.61 -5.62
CA SER A 106 -27.70 7.51 -6.78
C SER A 106 -28.44 8.79 -6.42
N PHE A 107 -27.77 9.94 -6.49
CA PHE A 107 -28.41 11.23 -6.23
C PHE A 107 -29.40 11.58 -7.33
N THR A 108 -30.52 12.23 -6.97
CA THR A 108 -31.58 12.60 -7.93
C THR A 108 -31.52 14.05 -8.40
N SER A 109 -30.60 14.86 -7.88
CA SER A 109 -30.59 16.33 -8.05
C SER A 109 -31.81 17.03 -7.43
N GLY A 110 -32.57 16.30 -6.61
CA GLY A 110 -33.78 16.78 -5.96
C GLY A 110 -33.50 17.27 -4.55
N ALA A 111 -34.40 16.93 -3.64
CA ALA A 111 -34.26 17.27 -2.22
C ALA A 111 -33.08 16.56 -1.53
N ASP A 112 -32.55 15.51 -2.14
CA ASP A 112 -31.38 14.76 -1.69
C ASP A 112 -30.04 15.36 -2.16
N GLY A 113 -30.09 16.32 -3.10
CA GLY A 113 -28.93 17.03 -3.60
C GLY A 113 -28.25 16.40 -4.82
N SER A 114 -27.11 16.96 -5.22
CA SER A 114 -26.25 16.49 -6.31
C SER A 114 -24.78 16.90 -6.09
N GLU A 115 -23.89 16.31 -6.89
CA GLU A 115 -22.47 16.64 -6.96
C GLU A 115 -21.74 16.46 -5.60
N PRO A 116 -21.62 15.22 -5.09
CA PRO A 116 -20.94 14.94 -3.82
C PRO A 116 -19.40 15.05 -3.94
N TYR A 117 -18.86 16.27 -3.95
CA TYR A 117 -17.43 16.55 -4.20
C TYR A 117 -16.44 16.10 -3.12
N LYS A 118 -16.87 15.87 -1.88
CA LYS A 118 -15.96 15.64 -0.74
C LYS A 118 -15.88 14.19 -0.27
N GLY A 119 -16.45 13.25 -1.02
CA GLY A 119 -16.46 11.86 -0.59
C GLY A 119 -17.39 11.64 0.61
N VAL A 120 -17.07 10.61 1.38
CA VAL A 120 -17.84 10.18 2.56
C VAL A 120 -16.92 9.91 3.74
N THR A 121 -17.47 9.93 4.95
CA THR A 121 -16.82 9.48 6.18
C THR A 121 -17.68 8.45 6.89
N LEU A 122 -17.05 7.57 7.67
CA LEU A 122 -17.69 6.47 8.39
C LEU A 122 -17.71 6.74 9.89
N ASP A 123 -18.81 6.39 10.56
CA ASP A 123 -18.81 6.23 12.01
C ASP A 123 -18.45 4.80 12.45
N ALA A 124 -18.47 4.55 13.77
CA ALA A 124 -18.12 3.26 14.33
C ALA A 124 -19.18 2.17 14.06
N GLU A 125 -20.41 2.58 13.80
CA GLU A 125 -21.54 1.72 13.48
C GLU A 125 -21.62 1.37 11.99
N GLY A 126 -20.81 2.02 11.14
CA GLY A 126 -20.76 1.81 9.70
C GLY A 126 -21.71 2.71 8.90
N ASN A 127 -22.25 3.78 9.50
CA ASN A 127 -23.03 4.78 8.79
C ASN A 127 -22.11 5.70 7.98
N LEU A 128 -22.58 6.09 6.79
CA LEU A 128 -21.87 7.00 5.89
C LEU A 128 -22.42 8.41 5.99
N TYR A 129 -21.52 9.38 6.07
CA TYR A 129 -21.84 10.81 6.11
C TYR A 129 -21.07 11.55 5.02
N GLY A 130 -21.73 12.48 4.34
CA GLY A 130 -21.14 13.27 3.27
C GLY A 130 -21.98 14.51 2.98
N THR A 131 -21.55 15.28 1.99
CA THR A 131 -22.24 16.50 1.55
C THR A 131 -22.44 16.51 0.06
N ALA A 132 -23.63 16.88 -0.40
CA ALA A 132 -23.91 17.32 -1.76
C ALA A 132 -23.80 18.85 -1.82
N VAL A 133 -23.19 19.41 -2.87
CA VAL A 133 -22.96 20.87 -2.96
C VAL A 133 -24.13 21.61 -3.65
N ALA A 134 -24.97 20.89 -4.39
CA ALA A 134 -26.11 21.43 -5.11
C ALA A 134 -27.41 20.69 -4.75
N GLY A 135 -28.55 21.28 -5.14
CA GLY A 135 -29.89 20.78 -4.85
C GLY A 135 -30.34 21.05 -3.41
N GLY A 136 -31.17 20.14 -2.88
CA GLY A 136 -31.79 20.31 -1.57
C GLY A 136 -33.12 21.09 -1.64
N SER A 137 -33.88 21.07 -0.54
CA SER A 137 -35.20 21.70 -0.47
C SER A 137 -35.17 23.23 -0.30
N GLY A 138 -33.98 23.83 -0.25
CA GLY A 138 -33.79 25.27 -0.15
C GLY A 138 -33.52 25.89 -1.51
N SER A 139 -34.15 27.03 -1.82
CA SER A 139 -33.94 27.80 -3.05
C SER A 139 -32.57 28.52 -3.11
N CYS A 140 -31.55 27.94 -2.47
CA CYS A 140 -30.16 28.39 -2.55
C CYS A 140 -29.37 27.33 -3.30
N GLU A 141 -29.12 27.58 -4.58
CA GLU A 141 -27.96 27.01 -5.26
C GLU A 141 -26.73 27.54 -4.49
N GLY A 142 -26.03 26.64 -3.78
CA GLY A 142 -25.15 27.00 -2.67
C GLY A 142 -23.83 27.68 -3.04
N GLY A 143 -23.20 28.30 -2.01
CA GLY A 143 -21.75 28.57 -1.96
C GLY A 143 -21.31 30.02 -2.15
#